data_AF-A0A671K4F4-F1
#
_entry.id   AF-A0A671K4F4-F1
#
_cell.length_a   1.000
_cell.length_b   1.000
_cell.length_c   1.000
_cell.angle_alpha   90.00
_cell.angle_beta   90.00
_cell.angle_gamma   90.00
#
_symmetry.space_group_name_H-M   'P 1'
#
loop_
_entity.id
_entity.type
_entity.pdbx_description
1 polymer ?
#
loop_
_entity_poly.entity_id
_entity_poly.type
_entity_poly.pdbx_seq_one_letter_code
_entity_poly.pdbx_strand_id
1 'polypeptide(L)'
;MSDWKNTFERNRVIPPHSQTARQASGSSQGLQLVFKQIDGLHIKQSESPPSLQYQLRVTLFDSGHQLFFGRTWKSGSHSVSGTQGQSGRVLFNEVVYFHTSLCLSSVVTVVELVSLSTRADGSQDAVGSGFGLLQLFTGHADSSISQGEGRLSLFNGTPRALLHPKLKDPLQLNAMLSVMEGSQLLYSIQPHPALIPIMHLLPPNILVSGHDSIPGVVSSTDTGTGRITHNA
;
A
#
# COMPACT_ATOMS: atom_id res chain seq x y z
N MET A 1 -26.33 14.72 6.83
CA MET A 1 -25.22 15.68 6.63
C MET A 1 -23.88 15.22 7.24
N SER A 2 -23.86 14.30 8.22
CA SER A 2 -22.62 13.70 8.75
C SER A 2 -21.84 12.88 7.72
N ASP A 3 -22.55 12.19 6.83
CA ASP A 3 -21.94 11.17 5.97
C ASP A 3 -21.11 11.78 4.84
N TRP A 4 -21.56 12.89 4.25
CA TRP A 4 -20.78 13.58 3.22
C TRP A 4 -19.48 14.17 3.78
N LYS A 5 -19.51 14.69 5.02
CA LYS A 5 -18.32 15.23 5.68
C LYS A 5 -17.30 14.12 5.93
N ASN A 6 -17.76 12.98 6.44
CA ASN A 6 -16.91 11.80 6.64
C ASN A 6 -16.34 11.29 5.30
N THR A 7 -17.15 11.24 4.25
CA THR A 7 -16.69 10.86 2.91
C THR A 7 -15.66 11.85 2.39
N PHE A 8 -15.88 13.15 2.51
CA PHE A 8 -14.93 14.16 2.04
C PHE A 8 -13.59 14.07 2.78
N GLU A 9 -13.60 13.99 4.11
CA GLU A 9 -12.37 13.87 4.91
C GLU A 9 -11.60 12.57 4.59
N ARG A 10 -12.31 11.45 4.36
CA ARG A 10 -11.70 10.16 3.95
C ARG A 10 -11.14 10.18 2.53
N ASN A 11 -11.66 11.05 1.67
CA ASN A 11 -11.26 11.16 0.27
C ASN A 11 -10.37 12.37 0.00
N ARG A 12 -9.85 13.03 1.05
CA ARG A 12 -8.90 14.12 0.88
C ARG A 12 -7.58 13.59 0.34
N VAL A 13 -7.10 14.21 -0.73
CA VAL A 13 -5.87 13.85 -1.43
C VAL A 13 -4.86 14.96 -1.27
N ILE A 14 -3.62 14.59 -0.98
CA ILE A 14 -2.50 15.52 -0.96
C ILE A 14 -1.92 15.58 -2.39
N PRO A 15 -1.81 16.76 -3.02
CA PRO A 15 -1.23 16.84 -4.35
C PRO A 15 0.27 16.53 -4.33
N PRO A 16 0.84 16.02 -5.44
CA PRO A 16 2.29 15.90 -5.58
C PRO A 16 2.97 17.27 -5.54
N HIS A 17 4.28 17.27 -5.29
CA HIS A 17 5.06 18.50 -5.29
C HIS A 17 5.02 19.18 -6.68
N SER A 18 4.95 20.52 -6.70
CA SER A 18 4.69 21.27 -7.95
C SER A 18 5.76 21.07 -9.03
N GLN A 19 7.02 20.89 -8.64
CA GLN A 19 8.11 20.63 -9.58
C GLN A 19 8.00 19.22 -10.18
N THR A 20 7.70 18.23 -9.35
CA THR A 20 7.44 16.84 -9.75
C THR A 20 6.27 16.75 -10.73
N ALA A 21 5.19 17.47 -10.44
CA ALA A 21 4.04 17.55 -11.33
C ALA A 21 4.38 18.20 -12.69
N ARG A 22 5.25 19.21 -12.71
CA ARG A 22 5.71 19.86 -13.96
C ARG A 22 6.68 19.00 -14.76
N GLN A 23 7.48 18.17 -14.09
CA GLN A 23 8.41 17.24 -14.74
C GLN A 23 7.69 16.04 -15.37
N ALA A 24 6.50 15.69 -14.89
CA ALA A 24 5.65 14.69 -15.51
C ALA A 24 5.13 15.21 -16.86
N SER A 25 5.75 14.77 -17.95
CA SER A 25 5.45 15.20 -19.32
C SER A 25 4.65 14.18 -20.14
N GLY A 26 4.15 13.11 -19.52
CA GLY A 26 3.50 11.99 -20.19
C GLY A 26 2.01 11.80 -19.89
N SER A 27 1.34 10.96 -20.69
CA SER A 27 0.00 10.46 -20.39
C SER A 27 0.01 9.60 -19.14
N SER A 28 -1.09 9.63 -18.38
CA SER A 28 -1.25 8.76 -17.22
C SER A 28 -1.19 7.28 -17.63
N GLN A 29 -0.41 6.49 -16.89
CA GLN A 29 -0.32 5.04 -17.06
C GLN A 29 -1.06 4.33 -15.93
N GLY A 30 -1.79 3.27 -16.26
CA GLY A 30 -2.49 2.44 -15.30
C GLY A 30 -1.57 1.34 -14.78
N LEU A 31 -1.59 1.12 -13.47
CA LEU A 31 -0.74 0.17 -12.79
C LEU A 31 -1.56 -0.73 -11.86
N GLN A 32 -1.10 -1.96 -11.71
CA GLN A 32 -1.57 -2.90 -10.69
C GLN A 32 -0.38 -3.29 -9.79
N LEU A 33 -0.60 -3.19 -8.49
CA LEU A 33 0.24 -3.72 -7.43
C LEU A 33 -0.49 -4.88 -6.77
N VAL A 34 0.22 -5.99 -6.56
CA VAL A 34 -0.30 -7.12 -5.79
C VAL A 34 0.62 -7.33 -4.60
N PHE A 35 0.08 -7.27 -3.39
CA PHE A 35 0.79 -7.60 -2.16
C PHE A 35 0.37 -9.00 -1.74
N LYS A 36 1.28 -9.97 -1.90
CA LYS A 36 0.96 -11.39 -1.74
C LYS A 36 1.03 -11.79 -0.27
N GLN A 37 2.22 -11.69 0.31
CA GLN A 37 2.49 -12.14 1.67
C GLN A 37 3.73 -11.48 2.23
N ILE A 38 3.83 -11.48 3.54
CA ILE A 38 5.08 -11.24 4.25
C ILE A 38 5.54 -12.53 4.92
N ASP A 39 6.80 -12.85 4.73
CA ASP A 39 7.51 -13.91 5.44
C ASP A 39 8.48 -13.26 6.43
N GLY A 40 8.97 -14.00 7.43
CA GLY A 40 10.07 -13.49 8.25
C GLY A 40 9.68 -12.73 9.53
N LEU A 41 8.40 -12.67 9.89
CA LEU A 41 7.95 -11.85 11.02
C LEU A 41 8.31 -12.46 12.38
N HIS A 42 8.93 -11.68 13.25
CA HIS A 42 9.21 -12.10 14.63
C HIS A 42 8.01 -11.78 15.53
N ILE A 43 7.25 -12.81 15.92
CA ILE A 43 6.12 -12.67 16.83
C ILE A 43 6.66 -12.52 18.26
N LYS A 44 6.41 -11.37 18.91
CA LYS A 44 6.95 -11.12 20.26
C LYS A 44 6.15 -11.90 21.32
N GLN A 45 6.83 -12.35 22.38
CA GLN A 45 6.22 -13.13 23.47
C GLN A 45 5.06 -12.41 24.19
N SER A 46 5.03 -11.07 24.19
CA SER A 46 3.96 -10.29 24.82
C SER A 46 2.70 -10.14 23.97
N GLU A 47 2.76 -10.52 22.69
CA GLU A 47 1.62 -10.44 21.78
C GLU A 47 0.88 -11.79 21.85
N SER A 48 -0.35 -11.79 22.36
CA SER A 48 -1.16 -13.01 22.33
C SER A 48 -1.50 -13.32 20.85
N PRO A 49 -1.06 -14.46 20.30
CA PRO A 49 -1.26 -14.79 18.88
C PRO A 49 -2.72 -14.71 18.37
N PRO A 50 -3.77 -15.07 19.14
CA PRO A 50 -5.13 -15.04 18.62
C PRO A 50 -5.70 -13.63 18.43
N SER A 51 -5.06 -12.58 18.95
CA SER A 51 -5.56 -11.19 18.84
C SER A 51 -4.76 -10.29 17.91
N LEU A 52 -3.57 -10.74 17.49
CA LEU A 52 -2.65 -9.96 16.68
C LEU A 52 -3.00 -10.12 15.19
N GLN A 53 -3.34 -9.00 14.56
CA GLN A 53 -3.57 -8.92 13.12
C GLN A 53 -2.61 -7.90 12.50
N TYR A 54 -2.42 -7.98 11.20
CA TYR A 54 -1.59 -7.06 10.44
C TYR A 54 -2.38 -6.40 9.33
N GLN A 55 -2.02 -5.15 9.05
CA GLN A 55 -2.56 -4.36 7.95
C GLN A 55 -1.39 -3.74 7.19
N LEU A 56 -1.49 -3.71 5.86
CA LEU A 56 -0.63 -2.89 5.01
C LEU A 56 -1.24 -1.51 4.84
N ARG A 57 -0.39 -0.49 4.94
CA ARG A 57 -0.73 0.88 4.58
C ARG A 57 0.20 1.36 3.49
N VAL A 58 -0.37 1.85 2.41
CA VAL A 58 0.39 2.13 1.19
C VAL A 58 0.18 3.60 0.82
N THR A 59 1.28 4.34 0.69
CA THR A 59 1.25 5.78 0.39
C THR A 59 2.31 6.11 -0.66
N LEU A 60 2.02 7.06 -1.53
CA LEU A 60 3.01 7.56 -2.49
C LEU A 60 3.95 8.56 -1.81
N PHE A 61 5.22 8.51 -2.19
CA PHE A 61 6.27 9.35 -1.64
C PHE A 61 7.20 9.84 -2.76
N ASP A 62 7.52 11.12 -2.72
CA ASP A 62 8.52 11.71 -3.60
C ASP A 62 9.83 11.83 -2.82
N SER A 63 10.78 10.95 -3.13
CA SER A 63 12.09 10.92 -2.46
C SER A 63 12.97 12.13 -2.81
N GLY A 64 12.73 12.77 -3.96
CA GLY A 64 13.46 13.96 -4.38
C GLY A 64 13.09 15.20 -3.57
N HIS A 65 11.85 15.25 -3.06
CA HIS A 65 11.35 16.38 -2.28
C HIS A 65 10.99 16.02 -0.83
N GLN A 66 11.13 14.75 -0.46
CA GLN A 66 10.78 14.20 0.86
C GLN A 66 9.33 14.46 1.28
N LEU A 67 8.39 14.27 0.35
CA LEU A 67 6.98 14.57 0.57
C LEU A 67 6.11 13.34 0.29
N PHE A 68 5.24 13.01 1.25
CA PHE A 68 4.12 12.11 1.01
C PHE A 68 3.03 12.84 0.22
N PHE A 69 2.42 12.13 -0.72
CA PHE A 69 1.30 12.66 -1.50
C PHE A 69 0.29 11.55 -1.81
N GLY A 70 -0.81 11.92 -2.46
CA GLY A 70 -1.93 11.04 -2.69
C GLY A 70 -2.75 10.83 -1.42
N ARG A 71 -3.20 9.58 -1.23
CA ARG A 71 -3.90 9.11 -0.05
C ARG A 71 -3.31 7.77 0.39
N THR A 72 -3.22 7.56 1.70
CA THR A 72 -2.85 6.25 2.26
C THR A 72 -3.99 5.25 2.05
N TRP A 73 -3.74 4.25 1.20
CA TRP A 73 -4.58 3.08 1.10
C TRP A 73 -4.32 2.13 2.26
N LYS A 74 -5.33 1.36 2.68
CA LYS A 74 -5.26 0.41 3.78
C LYS A 74 -5.85 -0.93 3.34
N SER A 75 -5.12 -2.02 3.59
CA SER A 75 -5.65 -3.37 3.41
C SER A 75 -6.72 -3.71 4.44
N GLY A 76 -7.37 -4.86 4.25
CA GLY A 76 -8.05 -5.55 5.35
C GLY A 76 -7.07 -5.92 6.48
N SER A 77 -7.61 -6.43 7.58
CA SER A 77 -6.82 -6.98 8.68
C SER A 77 -6.59 -8.47 8.44
N HIS A 78 -5.34 -8.92 8.58
CA HIS A 78 -4.92 -10.28 8.24
C HIS A 78 -4.22 -10.93 9.42
N SER A 79 -4.59 -12.18 9.75
CA SER A 79 -3.98 -12.92 10.86
C SER A 79 -2.57 -13.40 10.50
N VAL A 80 -1.70 -13.42 11.51
CA VAL A 80 -0.38 -14.06 11.39
C VAL A 80 -0.50 -15.57 11.58
N SER A 81 0.13 -16.30 10.68
CA SER A 81 0.34 -17.75 10.78
C SER A 81 1.77 -18.02 11.25
N GLY A 82 1.94 -18.95 12.18
CA GLY A 82 3.22 -19.28 12.79
C GLY A 82 3.10 -19.53 14.29
N THR A 83 4.01 -20.32 14.86
CA THR A 83 4.07 -20.57 16.29
C THR A 83 5.06 -19.64 16.97
N GLN A 84 4.91 -19.43 18.28
CA GLN A 84 5.86 -18.64 19.06
C GLN A 84 7.29 -19.20 18.90
N GLY A 85 8.26 -18.31 18.65
CA GLY A 85 9.65 -18.69 18.39
C GLY A 85 9.96 -19.16 16.97
N GLN A 86 8.97 -19.18 16.07
CA GLN A 86 9.15 -19.40 14.63
C GLN A 86 8.94 -18.11 13.84
N SER A 87 9.43 -18.12 12.60
CA SER A 87 9.17 -17.04 11.66
C SER A 87 7.70 -17.03 11.23
N GLY A 88 7.00 -15.95 11.56
CA GLY A 88 5.61 -15.73 11.20
C GLY A 88 5.43 -15.32 9.74
N ARG A 89 4.28 -15.67 9.19
CA ARG A 89 3.84 -15.33 7.83
C ARG A 89 2.44 -14.75 7.85
N VAL A 90 2.21 -13.68 7.11
CA VAL A 90 0.87 -13.11 6.88
C VAL A 90 0.57 -13.16 5.39
N LEU A 91 -0.57 -13.73 5.02
CA LEU A 91 -1.09 -13.71 3.66
C LEU A 91 -2.00 -12.49 3.50
N PHE A 92 -1.67 -11.61 2.56
CA PHE A 92 -2.48 -10.43 2.26
C PHE A 92 -3.35 -10.66 1.03
N ASN A 93 -2.74 -11.12 -0.07
CA ASN A 93 -3.38 -11.27 -1.39
C ASN A 93 -4.20 -10.02 -1.80
N GLU A 94 -3.70 -8.85 -1.47
CA GLU A 94 -4.36 -7.57 -1.72
C GLU A 94 -3.94 -7.05 -3.08
N VAL A 95 -4.91 -6.56 -3.85
CA VAL A 95 -4.68 -5.98 -5.18
C VAL A 95 -5.05 -4.50 -5.15
N VAL A 96 -4.09 -3.67 -5.56
CA VAL A 96 -4.22 -2.22 -5.58
C VAL A 96 -3.97 -1.71 -6.99
N TYR A 97 -4.89 -0.89 -7.46
CA TYR A 97 -4.85 -0.24 -8.75
C TYR A 97 -4.65 1.26 -8.56
N PHE A 98 -3.92 1.87 -9.47
CA PHE A 98 -3.85 3.33 -9.56
C PHE A 98 -3.40 3.72 -10.96
N HIS A 99 -3.52 5.01 -11.26
CA HIS A 99 -2.89 5.56 -12.45
C HIS A 99 -2.15 6.86 -12.11
N THR A 100 -1.06 7.10 -12.82
CA THR A 100 -0.23 8.28 -12.61
C THR A 100 0.49 8.69 -13.89
N SER A 101 0.71 9.98 -14.07
CA SER A 101 1.65 10.54 -15.05
C SER A 101 3.05 10.74 -14.46
N LEU A 102 3.22 10.59 -13.14
CA LEU A 102 4.46 10.86 -12.41
C LEU A 102 5.45 9.68 -12.53
N CYS A 103 5.82 9.32 -13.75
CA CYS A 103 6.71 8.21 -14.05
C CYS A 103 8.19 8.57 -13.80
N LEU A 104 8.49 9.08 -12.60
CA LEU A 104 9.81 9.57 -12.19
C LEU A 104 10.45 8.58 -11.21
N SER A 105 11.77 8.39 -11.29
CA SER A 105 12.49 7.48 -10.37
C SER A 105 12.43 7.92 -8.90
N SER A 106 12.20 9.21 -8.63
CA SER A 106 11.98 9.73 -7.28
C SER A 106 10.62 9.37 -6.71
N VAL A 107 9.64 9.02 -7.55
CA VAL A 107 8.30 8.65 -7.12
C VAL A 107 8.27 7.17 -6.77
N VAL A 108 8.06 6.91 -5.49
CA VAL A 108 8.07 5.57 -4.92
C VAL A 108 6.81 5.31 -4.12
N THR A 109 6.53 4.03 -3.87
CA THR A 109 5.49 3.61 -2.95
C THR A 109 6.11 3.24 -1.62
N VAL A 110 5.60 3.81 -0.53
CA VAL A 110 5.96 3.40 0.83
C VAL A 110 4.90 2.43 1.33
N VAL A 111 5.34 1.24 1.74
CA VAL A 111 4.49 0.20 2.31
C VAL A 111 4.81 0.07 3.79
N GLU A 112 3.88 0.47 4.65
CA GLU A 112 3.97 0.31 6.10
C GLU A 112 3.22 -0.95 6.53
N LEU A 113 3.87 -1.78 7.32
CA LEU A 113 3.28 -2.88 8.06
C LEU A 113 2.80 -2.35 9.42
N VAL A 114 1.52 -2.54 9.71
CA VAL A 114 0.90 -2.08 10.96
C VAL A 114 0.37 -3.28 11.72
N SER A 115 0.83 -3.46 12.96
CA SER A 115 0.23 -4.39 13.91
C SER A 115 -1.06 -3.80 14.46
N LEU A 116 -2.11 -4.62 14.46
CA LEU A 116 -3.42 -4.33 15.02
C LEU A 116 -3.65 -5.24 16.23
N SER A 117 -3.97 -4.64 17.36
CA SER A 117 -4.32 -5.38 18.58
C SER A 117 -5.62 -4.86 19.16
N THR A 118 -6.48 -5.80 19.58
CA THR A 118 -7.75 -5.45 20.21
C THR A 118 -7.53 -5.22 21.69
N ARG A 119 -7.92 -4.05 22.20
CA ARG A 119 -7.93 -3.74 23.62
C ARG A 119 -9.12 -4.41 24.32
N ALA A 120 -9.05 -4.52 25.64
CA ALA A 120 -10.12 -5.09 26.47
C ALA A 120 -11.46 -4.34 26.35
N ASP A 121 -11.44 -3.05 25.98
CA ASP A 121 -12.63 -2.22 25.74
C ASP A 121 -13.22 -2.37 24.33
N GLY A 122 -12.64 -3.25 23.49
CA GLY A 122 -13.04 -3.45 22.09
C GLY A 122 -12.46 -2.44 21.11
N SER A 123 -11.71 -1.43 21.56
CA SER A 123 -10.99 -0.52 20.68
C SER A 123 -9.78 -1.21 20.03
N GLN A 124 -9.36 -0.71 18.86
CA GLN A 124 -8.21 -1.24 18.14
C GLN A 124 -7.01 -0.32 18.31
N ASP A 125 -5.91 -0.88 18.78
CA ASP A 125 -4.58 -0.28 18.70
C ASP A 125 -3.97 -0.56 17.33
N ALA A 126 -3.31 0.47 16.77
CA ALA A 126 -2.62 0.36 15.51
C ALA A 126 -1.21 0.93 15.62
N VAL A 127 -0.20 0.07 15.54
CA VAL A 127 1.21 0.41 15.74
C VAL A 127 2.00 0.07 14.48
N GLY A 128 2.77 1.02 13.96
CA GLY A 128 3.67 0.78 12.84
C GLY A 128 4.83 -0.13 13.26
N SER A 129 4.93 -1.29 12.61
CA SER A 129 5.88 -2.36 12.96
C SER A 129 7.07 -2.40 12.01
N GLY A 130 6.89 -1.90 10.79
CA GLY A 130 7.98 -1.69 9.84
C GLY A 130 7.50 -1.03 8.56
N PHE A 131 8.41 -0.64 7.68
CA PHE A 131 8.05 -0.09 6.38
C PHE A 131 9.12 -0.36 5.32
N GLY A 132 8.73 -0.39 4.05
CA GLY A 132 9.64 -0.55 2.91
C GLY A 132 9.34 0.47 1.81
N LEU A 133 10.33 0.73 0.95
CA LEU A 133 10.19 1.58 -0.22
C LEU A 133 10.24 0.74 -1.49
N LEU A 134 9.17 0.80 -2.27
CA LEU A 134 9.01 0.11 -3.54
C LEU A 134 9.17 1.12 -4.67
N GLN A 135 10.24 0.95 -5.45
CA GLN A 135 10.51 1.78 -6.62
C GLN A 135 9.57 1.39 -7.77
N LEU A 136 8.75 2.34 -8.20
CA LEU A 136 7.75 2.13 -9.25
C LEU A 136 8.33 2.26 -10.66
N PHE A 137 9.33 3.15 -10.82
CA PHE A 137 9.86 3.56 -12.12
C PHE A 137 11.39 3.62 -12.06
N THR A 138 12.06 3.16 -13.12
CA THR A 138 13.53 3.14 -13.17
C THR A 138 14.15 4.40 -13.81
N GLY A 139 13.34 5.30 -14.39
CA GLY A 139 13.77 6.64 -14.83
C GLY A 139 14.51 6.72 -16.17
N HIS A 140 14.52 5.65 -16.99
CA HIS A 140 15.04 5.74 -18.36
C HIS A 140 14.06 6.46 -19.30
N ALA A 141 14.60 7.02 -20.39
CA ALA A 141 13.93 7.94 -21.31
C ALA A 141 12.67 7.40 -22.01
N ASP A 142 12.37 6.10 -21.85
CA ASP A 142 11.07 5.50 -22.07
C ASP A 142 10.67 4.84 -20.75
N SER A 143 9.72 5.43 -20.03
CA SER A 143 9.26 5.09 -18.68
C SER A 143 9.13 3.57 -18.42
N SER A 144 10.23 2.90 -18.09
CA SER A 144 10.19 1.49 -17.72
C SER A 144 9.70 1.39 -16.28
N ILE A 145 8.44 1.02 -16.16
CA ILE A 145 7.84 0.55 -14.91
C ILE A 145 8.69 -0.61 -14.40
N SER A 146 8.99 -0.67 -13.10
CA SER A 146 9.51 -1.87 -12.47
C SER A 146 8.46 -2.97 -12.70
N GLN A 147 8.75 -4.02 -13.46
CA GLN A 147 7.77 -5.06 -13.79
C GLN A 147 8.15 -6.42 -13.21
N GLY A 148 7.13 -7.17 -12.83
CA GLY A 148 7.25 -8.54 -12.37
C GLY A 148 7.17 -8.67 -10.85
N GLU A 149 7.67 -9.80 -10.36
CA GLU A 149 7.66 -10.14 -8.94
C GLU A 149 8.92 -9.62 -8.24
N GLY A 150 8.73 -9.14 -7.02
CA GLY A 150 9.80 -8.63 -6.19
C GLY A 150 9.64 -9.03 -4.74
N ARG A 151 10.72 -8.87 -3.99
CA ARG A 151 10.74 -8.97 -2.53
C ARG A 151 11.18 -7.63 -1.96
N LEU A 152 10.31 -7.05 -1.14
CA LEU A 152 10.56 -5.79 -0.47
C LEU A 152 11.06 -6.07 0.94
N SER A 153 12.32 -5.73 1.21
CA SER A 153 12.84 -5.69 2.58
C SER A 153 12.16 -4.56 3.35
N LEU A 154 11.80 -4.83 4.59
CA LEU A 154 11.26 -3.82 5.49
C LEU A 154 12.35 -3.30 6.42
N PHE A 155 12.17 -2.06 6.87
CA PHE A 155 12.95 -1.41 7.90
C PHE A 155 12.13 -1.32 9.18
N ASN A 156 12.82 -1.37 10.32
CA ASN A 156 12.22 -1.15 11.62
C ASN A 156 11.72 0.30 11.76
N GLY A 157 10.61 0.48 12.47
CA GLY A 157 10.04 1.79 12.78
C GLY A 157 8.90 2.18 11.84
N THR A 158 8.73 3.49 11.61
CA THR A 158 7.59 4.04 10.85
C THR A 158 8.06 4.90 9.69
N PRO A 159 7.25 5.06 8.62
CA PRO A 159 7.56 5.92 7.47
C PRO A 159 7.92 7.36 7.82
N ARG A 160 7.57 7.85 9.01
CA ARG A 160 7.96 9.18 9.51
C ARG A 160 9.48 9.40 9.52
N ALA A 161 10.27 8.32 9.59
CA ALA A 161 11.73 8.39 9.46
C ALA A 161 12.18 9.01 8.13
N LEU A 162 11.37 8.89 7.07
CA LEU A 162 11.64 9.46 5.74
C LEU A 162 11.62 11.00 5.72
N LEU A 163 11.02 11.62 6.73
CA LEU A 163 10.97 13.08 6.89
C LEU A 163 12.13 13.62 7.74
N HIS A 164 13.05 12.75 8.16
CA HIS A 164 14.15 13.17 9.00
C HIS A 164 15.18 13.97 8.19
N PRO A 165 15.54 15.21 8.58
CA PRO A 165 16.38 16.10 7.75
C PRO A 165 17.77 15.56 7.41
N LYS A 166 18.28 14.58 8.16
CA LYS A 166 19.59 13.96 7.91
C LYS A 166 19.53 12.76 6.96
N LEU A 167 18.34 12.24 6.66
CA LEU A 167 18.17 11.17 5.68
C LEU A 167 18.20 11.82 4.29
N LYS A 168 19.24 11.56 3.49
CA LYS A 168 19.42 12.23 2.19
C LYS A 168 18.87 11.43 1.02
N ASP A 169 19.13 10.12 0.98
CA ASP A 169 18.64 9.24 -0.08
C ASP A 169 18.04 7.97 0.52
N PRO A 170 16.72 7.91 0.76
CA PRO A 170 16.09 6.77 1.43
C PRO A 170 16.14 5.46 0.63
N LEU A 171 16.48 5.51 -0.66
CA LEU A 171 16.63 4.32 -1.50
C LEU A 171 18.01 3.69 -1.39
N GLN A 172 19.01 4.46 -0.97
CA GLN A 172 20.31 3.92 -0.56
C GLN A 172 20.24 3.50 0.91
N LEU A 173 20.79 2.33 1.21
CA LEU A 173 20.83 1.78 2.56
C LEU A 173 21.58 2.76 3.49
N ASN A 174 20.83 3.60 4.20
CA ASN A 174 21.41 4.59 5.09
C ASN A 174 21.64 3.98 6.47
N ALA A 175 22.73 4.36 7.14
CA ALA A 175 23.03 3.96 8.51
C ALA A 175 21.91 4.30 9.53
N MET A 176 20.94 5.15 9.17
CA MET A 176 19.80 5.50 10.02
C MET A 176 18.62 4.53 9.92
N LEU A 177 18.55 3.69 8.87
CA LEU A 177 17.49 2.71 8.70
C LEU A 177 18.02 1.32 9.03
N SER A 178 17.41 0.69 10.03
CA SER A 178 17.71 -0.69 10.41
C SER A 178 16.79 -1.63 9.65
N VAL A 179 17.35 -2.57 8.90
CA VAL A 179 16.57 -3.62 8.21
C VAL A 179 15.90 -4.53 9.25
N MET A 180 14.65 -4.89 9.00
CA MET A 180 13.90 -5.89 9.75
C MET A 180 14.34 -7.27 9.25
N GLU A 181 15.36 -7.83 9.90
CA GLU A 181 16.04 -9.04 9.42
C GLU A 181 15.09 -10.23 9.22
N GLY A 182 15.24 -10.89 8.07
CA GLY A 182 14.41 -12.02 7.65
C GLY A 182 13.05 -11.62 7.09
N SER A 183 12.54 -10.42 7.40
CA SER A 183 11.21 -9.98 6.99
C SER A 183 11.18 -9.44 5.55
N GLN A 184 10.42 -10.09 4.68
CA GLN A 184 10.29 -9.72 3.28
C GLN A 184 8.84 -9.77 2.82
N LEU A 185 8.37 -8.68 2.23
CA LEU A 185 7.06 -8.61 1.59
C LEU A 185 7.19 -9.01 0.11
N LEU A 186 6.53 -10.08 -0.29
CA LEU A 186 6.41 -10.49 -1.68
C LEU A 186 5.33 -9.65 -2.37
N TYR A 187 5.70 -9.07 -3.50
CA TYR A 187 4.80 -8.25 -4.30
C TYR A 187 4.98 -8.49 -5.79
N SER A 188 4.03 -8.03 -6.59
CA SER A 188 4.23 -7.86 -8.03
C SER A 188 3.67 -6.53 -8.51
N ILE A 189 4.28 -6.00 -9.56
CA ILE A 189 3.89 -4.76 -10.21
C ILE A 189 3.81 -4.97 -11.72
N GLN A 190 2.75 -4.48 -12.34
CA GLN A 190 2.58 -4.54 -13.78
C GLN A 190 1.73 -3.39 -14.33
N PRO A 191 1.92 -3.00 -15.60
CA PRO A 191 0.96 -2.16 -16.31
C PRO A 191 -0.41 -2.81 -16.30
N HIS A 192 -1.46 -1.99 -16.19
CA HIS A 192 -2.84 -2.44 -16.25
C HIS A 192 -3.64 -1.61 -17.26
N PRO A 193 -3.54 -1.91 -18.57
CA PRO A 193 -4.21 -1.16 -19.63
C PRO A 193 -5.74 -1.12 -19.49
N ALA A 194 -6.34 -2.09 -18.81
CA ALA A 194 -7.78 -2.12 -18.53
C ALA A 194 -8.26 -0.92 -17.67
N LEU A 195 -7.35 -0.19 -16.99
CA LEU A 195 -7.71 1.06 -16.31
C LEU A 195 -7.95 2.22 -17.26
N ILE A 196 -7.32 2.23 -18.44
CA ILE A 196 -7.40 3.35 -19.41
C ILE A 196 -8.84 3.83 -19.66
N PRO A 197 -9.82 2.97 -19.99
CA PRO A 197 -11.19 3.42 -20.24
C PRO A 197 -11.86 4.06 -19.01
N ILE A 198 -11.43 3.73 -17.79
CA ILE A 198 -12.06 4.19 -16.54
C ILE A 198 -11.21 5.20 -15.76
N MET A 199 -10.04 5.62 -16.26
CA MET A 199 -9.18 6.59 -15.56
C MET A 199 -9.88 7.90 -15.24
N HIS A 200 -10.88 8.30 -16.02
CA HIS A 200 -11.65 9.52 -15.77
C HIS A 200 -12.57 9.41 -14.53
N LEU A 201 -12.81 8.21 -14.01
CA LEU A 201 -13.59 7.95 -12.79
C LEU A 201 -12.71 7.92 -11.54
N LEU A 202 -11.39 7.82 -11.72
CA LEU A 202 -10.41 7.73 -10.64
C LEU A 202 -9.53 8.98 -10.67
N PRO A 203 -9.33 9.67 -9.53
CA PRO A 203 -8.34 10.74 -9.53
C PRO A 203 -6.92 10.14 -9.65
N PRO A 204 -6.01 10.82 -10.37
CA PRO A 204 -4.64 10.36 -10.51
C PRO A 204 -3.94 10.31 -9.15
N ASN A 205 -2.97 9.40 -9.00
CA ASN A 205 -2.20 9.20 -7.78
C ASN A 205 -3.03 8.72 -6.57
N ILE A 206 -4.20 8.13 -6.81
CA ILE A 206 -4.99 7.46 -5.78
C ILE A 206 -4.90 5.95 -5.96
N LEU A 207 -4.48 5.29 -4.88
CA LEU A 207 -4.51 3.85 -4.71
C LEU A 207 -5.94 3.40 -4.37
N VAL A 208 -6.47 2.47 -5.14
CA VAL A 208 -7.81 1.89 -4.97
C VAL A 208 -7.76 0.36 -5.09
N SER A 209 -8.69 -0.32 -4.43
CA SER A 209 -8.79 -1.78 -4.37
C SER A 209 -10.23 -2.22 -4.52
N GLY A 210 -10.48 -3.54 -4.58
CA GLY A 210 -11.82 -4.10 -4.77
C GLY A 210 -12.82 -3.78 -3.65
N HIS A 211 -12.34 -3.47 -2.44
CA HIS A 211 -13.19 -3.08 -1.30
C HIS A 211 -13.37 -1.57 -1.16
N ASP A 212 -12.72 -0.76 -1.98
CA ASP A 212 -12.91 0.69 -1.96
C ASP A 212 -14.22 1.07 -2.67
N SER A 213 -15.03 1.89 -2.00
CA SER A 213 -16.19 2.51 -2.65
C SER A 213 -15.74 3.69 -3.50
N ILE A 214 -16.05 3.63 -4.80
CA ILE A 214 -15.80 4.74 -5.74
C ILE A 214 -17.07 5.60 -5.78
N PRO A 215 -17.02 6.87 -5.35
CA PRO A 215 -18.18 7.75 -5.38
C PRO A 215 -18.78 7.84 -6.79
N GLY A 216 -20.10 7.64 -6.90
CA GLY A 216 -20.81 7.66 -8.19
C GLY A 216 -20.81 6.33 -8.94
N VAL A 217 -20.12 5.30 -8.44
CA VAL A 217 -20.16 3.94 -8.98
C VAL A 217 -20.99 3.06 -8.04
N VAL A 218 -21.93 2.30 -8.59
CA VAL A 218 -22.75 1.36 -7.82
C VAL A 218 -21.86 0.19 -7.38
N SER A 219 -21.92 -0.16 -6.09
CA SER A 219 -21.21 -1.34 -5.57
C SER A 219 -21.66 -2.60 -6.31
N SER A 220 -20.72 -3.50 -6.59
CA SER A 220 -21.06 -4.80 -7.17
C SER A 220 -22.04 -5.53 -6.25
N THR A 221 -23.26 -5.76 -6.70
CA THR A 221 -24.24 -6.61 -6.02
C THR A 221 -23.91 -8.06 -6.32
N ASP A 222 -22.93 -8.63 -5.64
CA ASP A 222 -22.69 -10.06 -5.70
C ASP A 222 -23.69 -10.78 -4.78
N THR A 223 -24.97 -10.78 -5.17
CA THR A 223 -26.00 -11.63 -4.56
C THR A 223 -25.89 -13.03 -5.15
N GLY A 224 -24.94 -13.82 -4.64
CA GLY A 224 -24.80 -15.25 -4.88
C GLY A 224 -25.94 -16.07 -4.25
N THR A 225 -27.18 -15.84 -4.69
CA THR A 225 -28.36 -16.68 -4.36
C THR A 225 -29.12 -17.09 -5.61
N GLY A 226 -28.40 -17.45 -6.67
CA GLY A 226 -28.95 -18.27 -7.76
C GLY A 226 -29.02 -19.75 -7.36
N ARG A 227 -29.89 -20.09 -6.40
CA ARG A 227 -30.19 -21.48 -6.07
C ARG A 227 -31.01 -22.07 -7.23
N ILE A 228 -30.32 -22.66 -8.21
CA ILE A 228 -30.95 -23.46 -9.26
C ILE A 228 -31.56 -24.69 -8.59
N THR A 229 -32.87 -24.66 -8.36
CA THR A 229 -33.64 -25.86 -8.05
C THR A 229 -33.80 -26.64 -9.35
N HIS A 230 -33.00 -27.69 -9.51
CA HIS A 230 -33.37 -28.79 -10.39
C HIS A 230 -34.62 -29.44 -9.79
N ASN A 231 -35.77 -29.26 -10.44
CA ASN A 231 -36.87 -30.20 -10.30
C ASN A 231 -36.76 -31.22 -11.45
N ALA A 232 -36.68 -32.47 -11.04
CA ALA A 232 -36.87 -33.66 -11.87
C ALA A 232 -38.33 -33.73 -12.36
#